data_AF-A0A6N8BQV2-F1
#
_entry.id   AF-A0A6N8BQV2-F1
#
_cell.length_a   1.000
_cell.length_b   1.000
_cell.length_c   1.000
_cell.angle_alpha   90.00
_cell.angle_beta   90.00
_cell.angle_gamma   90.00
#
_symmetry.space_group_name_H-M   'P 1'
#
loop_
_entity.id
_entity.type
_entity.pdbx_description
1 polymer ?
#
loop_
_entity_poly.entity_id
_entity_poly.type
_entity_poly.pdbx_seq_one_letter_code
_entity_poly.pdbx_strand_id
1 'polypeptide(L)'
;MRQRHAIYGSVLLCLCLACALGGCAAQERAPLSFDDQQALAADRQCRSDATQMNNEWRGNTSYFPWRAYYDMCMRRFEISDEQMRRLHLP
;
A
#
# COMPACT_ATOMS: atom_id res chain seq x y z
N MET A 1 12.84 -1.10 -50.85
CA MET A 1 12.50 -0.24 -49.69
C MET A 1 11.14 -0.57 -49.04
N ARG A 2 10.10 -0.97 -49.80
CA ARG A 2 8.73 -1.23 -49.30
C ARG A 2 8.59 -2.33 -48.21
N GLN A 3 9.43 -3.37 -48.23
CA GLN A 3 9.37 -4.49 -47.25
C GLN A 3 9.86 -4.12 -45.84
N ARG A 4 10.82 -3.19 -45.70
CA ARG A 4 11.35 -2.81 -44.38
C ARG A 4 10.29 -2.10 -43.54
N HIS A 5 9.48 -1.24 -44.15
CA HIS A 5 8.39 -0.53 -43.47
C HIS A 5 7.27 -1.46 -42.97
N ALA A 6 6.99 -2.55 -43.69
CA ALA A 6 6.00 -3.53 -43.28
C ALA A 6 6.44 -4.30 -42.02
N ILE A 7 7.73 -4.64 -41.92
CA ILE A 7 8.30 -5.34 -40.76
C ILE A 7 8.30 -4.41 -39.54
N TYR A 8 8.73 -3.15 -39.70
CA TYR A 8 8.71 -2.18 -38.60
C TYR A 8 7.28 -1.88 -38.13
N GLY A 9 6.32 -1.77 -39.04
CA GLY A 9 4.90 -1.56 -38.69
C GLY A 9 4.30 -2.74 -37.93
N SER A 10 4.62 -3.98 -38.32
CA SER A 10 4.15 -5.19 -37.63
C SER A 10 4.77 -5.34 -36.23
N VAL A 11 6.05 -5.02 -36.08
CA VAL A 11 6.74 -5.08 -34.77
C VAL A 11 6.18 -4.03 -33.82
N LEU A 12 5.92 -2.80 -34.32
CA LEU A 12 5.29 -1.75 -33.50
C LEU A 12 3.89 -2.17 -33.05
N LEU A 13 3.09 -2.78 -33.94
CA LEU A 13 1.76 -3.27 -33.60
C LEU A 13 1.82 -4.36 -32.52
N CYS A 14 2.74 -5.32 -32.65
CA CYS A 14 2.93 -6.37 -31.64
C CYS A 14 3.36 -5.81 -30.28
N LEU A 15 4.24 -4.81 -30.25
CA LEU A 15 4.65 -4.13 -29.01
C LEU A 15 3.49 -3.36 -28.37
N CYS A 16 2.67 -2.66 -29.15
CA CYS A 16 1.49 -1.97 -28.65
C CYS A 16 0.44 -2.94 -28.07
N LEU A 17 0.20 -4.08 -28.75
CA LEU A 17 -0.71 -5.12 -28.24
C LEU A 17 -0.17 -5.78 -26.97
N ALA A 18 1.14 -6.04 -26.89
CA ALA A 18 1.75 -6.61 -25.69
C ALA A 18 1.67 -5.67 -24.48
N CYS A 19 1.86 -4.36 -24.66
CA CYS A 19 1.69 -3.37 -23.59
C CYS A 19 0.23 -3.22 -23.16
N ALA A 20 -0.72 -3.25 -24.11
CA ALA A 20 -2.15 -3.15 -23.80
C ALA A 20 -2.68 -4.38 -23.04
N LEU A 21 -2.15 -5.57 -23.35
CA LEU A 21 -2.54 -6.81 -22.67
C LEU A 21 -1.74 -7.04 -21.36
N GLY A 22 -0.47 -6.62 -21.31
CA GLY A 22 0.38 -6.74 -20.13
C GLY A 22 0.05 -5.75 -19.01
N GLY A 23 -0.53 -4.59 -19.33
CA GLY A 23 -0.99 -3.62 -18.33
C GLY A 23 -2.26 -4.03 -17.58
N CYS A 24 -3.02 -5.00 -18.12
CA CYS A 24 -4.27 -5.49 -17.53
C CYS A 24 -4.11 -6.77 -16.70
N ALA A 25 -2.91 -7.33 -16.62
CA ALA A 25 -2.58 -8.28 -15.55
C ALA A 25 -2.42 -7.48 -14.25
N ALA A 26 -3.53 -6.90 -13.78
CA ALA A 26 -3.63 -6.35 -12.44
C ALA A 26 -3.24 -7.49 -11.50
N GLN A 27 -2.07 -7.37 -10.90
CA GLN A 27 -1.59 -8.33 -9.92
C GLN A 27 -2.65 -8.43 -8.84
N GLU A 28 -3.40 -9.54 -8.85
CA GLU A 28 -4.50 -9.82 -7.93
C GLU A 28 -3.90 -9.89 -6.52
N ARG A 29 -3.82 -8.74 -5.85
CA ARG A 29 -3.61 -8.71 -4.41
C ARG A 29 -4.83 -9.40 -3.82
N ALA A 30 -4.58 -10.48 -3.08
CA ALA A 30 -5.61 -11.19 -2.35
C ALA A 30 -6.52 -10.17 -1.62
N PRO A 31 -7.84 -10.33 -1.69
CA PRO A 31 -8.76 -9.44 -1.02
C PRO A 31 -8.45 -9.42 0.48
N LEU A 32 -8.48 -8.22 1.07
CA LEU A 32 -8.24 -8.04 2.49
C LEU A 32 -9.25 -8.86 3.30
N SER A 33 -8.78 -9.54 4.33
CA SER A 33 -9.66 -10.21 5.28
C SER A 33 -10.46 -9.19 6.10
N PHE A 34 -11.53 -9.64 6.76
CA PHE A 34 -12.30 -8.80 7.69
C PHE A 34 -11.39 -8.23 8.79
N ASP A 35 -10.51 -9.07 9.35
CA ASP A 35 -9.56 -8.65 10.39
C ASP A 35 -8.60 -7.58 9.87
N ASP A 36 -8.15 -7.68 8.61
CA ASP A 36 -7.32 -6.66 7.99
C ASP A 36 -8.07 -5.33 7.81
N GLN A 37 -9.36 -5.39 7.44
CA GLN A 37 -10.19 -4.20 7.34
C GLN A 37 -10.40 -3.54 8.69
N GLN A 38 -10.60 -4.32 9.74
CA GLN A 38 -10.68 -3.83 11.12
C GLN A 38 -9.37 -3.17 11.55
N ALA A 39 -8.22 -3.79 11.24
CA ALA A 39 -6.91 -3.21 11.55
C ALA A 39 -6.67 -1.89 10.81
N LEU A 40 -7.11 -1.77 9.56
CA LEU A 40 -7.02 -0.51 8.80
C LEU A 40 -7.96 0.57 9.33
N ALA A 41 -9.12 0.20 9.88
CA ALA A 41 -10.01 1.16 10.53
C ALA A 41 -9.39 1.68 11.84
N ALA A 42 -8.82 0.77 12.64
CA ALA A 42 -8.09 1.13 13.86
C ALA A 42 -6.85 1.99 13.55
N ASP A 43 -6.09 1.69 12.50
CA ASP A 43 -4.94 2.51 12.07
C ASP A 43 -5.33 3.98 11.89
N ARG A 44 -6.43 4.25 11.17
CA ARG A 44 -6.90 5.62 10.92
C ARG A 44 -7.19 6.36 12.23
N GLN A 45 -7.85 5.68 13.17
CA GLN A 45 -8.17 6.26 14.47
C GLN A 45 -6.90 6.47 15.31
N CYS A 46 -6.07 5.43 15.47
CA CYS A 46 -4.86 5.49 16.28
C CYS A 46 -3.83 6.50 15.76
N ARG A 47 -3.68 6.65 14.43
CA ARG A 47 -2.83 7.69 13.84
C ARG A 47 -3.35 9.09 14.12
N SER A 48 -4.67 9.30 14.05
CA SER A 48 -5.29 10.59 14.38
C SER A 48 -5.03 10.95 15.84
N ASP A 49 -5.28 10.02 16.75
CA ASP A 49 -5.11 10.24 18.18
C ASP A 49 -3.64 10.46 18.56
N ALA A 50 -2.73 9.64 18.02
CA ALA A 50 -1.28 9.80 18.21
C ALA A 50 -0.78 11.16 17.73
N THR A 51 -1.29 11.62 16.57
CA THR A 51 -0.93 12.91 15.97
C THR A 51 -1.47 14.08 16.79
N GLN A 52 -2.68 13.98 17.31
CA GLN A 52 -3.29 15.02 18.14
C GLN A 52 -2.54 15.19 19.46
N MET A 53 -2.12 14.08 20.09
CA MET A 53 -1.42 14.10 21.37
C MET A 53 0.07 14.45 21.24
N ASN A 54 0.68 14.22 20.09
CA ASN A 54 2.12 14.43 19.86
C ASN A 54 2.36 15.36 18.67
N ASN A 55 1.91 16.61 18.76
CA ASN A 55 2.07 17.61 17.68
C ASN A 55 3.54 17.83 17.24
N GLU A 56 4.51 17.53 18.11
CA GLU A 56 5.95 17.60 17.83
C GLU A 56 6.45 16.54 16.84
N TRP A 57 5.66 15.50 16.55
CA TRP A 57 6.07 14.38 15.70
C TRP A 57 6.42 14.80 14.26
N ARG A 58 5.83 15.89 13.74
CA ARG A 58 6.10 16.47 12.40
C ARG A 58 6.10 15.44 11.24
N GLY A 59 5.24 14.42 11.30
CA GLY A 59 5.20 13.39 10.25
C GLY A 59 6.17 12.23 10.44
N ASN A 60 7.00 12.25 11.49
CA ASN A 60 7.97 11.20 11.78
C ASN A 60 7.34 10.07 12.60
N THR A 61 6.97 8.96 11.95
CA THR A 61 6.42 7.78 12.62
C THR A 61 7.43 7.06 13.52
N SER A 62 8.73 7.36 13.39
CA SER A 62 9.77 6.87 14.31
C SER A 62 9.95 7.75 15.54
N TYR A 63 9.24 8.89 15.66
CA TYR A 63 9.26 9.71 16.86
C TYR A 63 8.69 8.92 18.03
N PHE A 64 9.54 8.62 19.03
CA PHE A 64 9.23 7.66 20.08
C PHE A 64 7.89 7.92 20.79
N PRO A 65 7.54 9.14 21.23
CA PRO A 65 6.24 9.40 21.87
C PRO A 65 5.04 9.12 20.98
N TRP A 66 5.11 9.50 19.70
CA TRP A 66 4.05 9.23 18.73
C TRP A 66 3.92 7.72 18.49
N ARG A 67 5.05 7.04 18.28
CA ARG A 67 5.09 5.59 18.01
C ARG A 67 4.58 4.78 19.20
N ALA A 68 5.05 5.09 20.41
CA ALA A 68 4.62 4.40 21.62
C ALA A 68 3.10 4.53 21.84
N TYR A 69 2.54 5.70 21.56
CA TYR A 69 1.09 5.91 21.64
C TYR A 69 0.34 5.13 20.55
N TYR A 70 0.83 5.19 19.31
CA TYR A 70 0.28 4.43 18.19
C TYR A 70 0.25 2.92 18.48
N ASP A 71 1.38 2.33 18.89
CA ASP A 71 1.51 0.90 19.20
C ASP A 71 0.55 0.48 20.33
N MET A 72 0.44 1.31 21.37
CA MET A 72 -0.47 1.06 22.49
C MET A 72 -1.93 1.09 22.04
N CYS A 73 -2.31 2.06 21.21
CA CYS A 73 -3.65 2.16 20.65
C CYS A 73 -3.99 0.95 19.77
N MET A 74 -3.08 0.54 18.89
CA MET A 74 -3.26 -0.62 18.02
C MET A 74 -3.45 -1.91 18.84
N ARG A 75 -2.66 -2.10 19.89
CA ARG A 75 -2.80 -3.26 20.80
C ARG A 75 -4.11 -3.26 21.57
N ARG A 76 -4.70 -2.09 21.86
CA ARG A 76 -6.02 -1.98 22.49
C ARG A 76 -7.14 -2.53 21.60
N PHE A 77 -6.96 -2.49 20.28
CA PHE A 77 -7.86 -3.12 19.31
C PHE A 77 -7.50 -4.59 19.03
N GLU A 78 -6.63 -5.19 19.85
CA GLU A 78 -6.14 -6.57 19.71
C GLU A 78 -5.37 -6.83 18.41
N ILE A 79 -4.83 -5.77 17.80
CA ILE A 79 -4.03 -5.88 16.58
C ILE A 79 -2.60 -6.26 16.94
N SER A 80 -2.14 -7.38 16.38
CA SER A 80 -0.81 -7.91 16.64
C SER A 80 0.30 -7.22 15.84
N ASP A 81 1.53 -7.25 16.34
CA ASP A 81 2.71 -6.74 15.63
C ASP A 81 2.92 -7.45 14.28
N GLU A 82 2.56 -8.74 14.18
CA GLU A 82 2.62 -9.48 12.91
C GLU A 82 1.62 -8.96 11.88
N GLN A 83 0.41 -8.62 12.33
CA GLN A 83 -0.63 -8.05 11.47
C GLN A 83 -0.25 -6.64 11.01
N MET A 84 0.29 -5.80 11.91
CA MET A 84 0.81 -4.48 11.56
C MET A 84 1.91 -4.59 10.50
N ARG A 85 2.86 -5.52 10.68
CA ARG A 85 3.94 -5.77 9.72
C ARG A 85 3.42 -6.26 8.37
N ARG A 86 2.42 -7.15 8.36
CA ARG A 86 1.79 -7.64 7.11
C ARG A 86 1.10 -6.52 6.34
N LEU A 87 0.43 -5.63 7.06
CA LEU A 87 -0.31 -4.50 6.50
C LEU A 87 0.56 -3.26 6.23
N HIS A 88 1.86 -3.33 6.54
CA HIS A 88 2.80 -2.21 6.40
C HIS A 88 2.34 -0.95 7.15
N LEU A 89 1.80 -1.16 8.35
CA LEU A 89 1.43 -0.10 9.26
C LEU A 89 2.69 0.51 9.92
N PRO A 90 2.62 1.77 10.40
CA PRO A 90 3.71 2.48 11.06
C PRO A 90 4.48 1.71 12.15
#